data_AF-A0AB72ZMC3-F1
#
_entry.id   AF-A0AB72ZMC3-F1
#
_cell.length_a   1.000
_cell.length_b   1.000
_cell.length_c   1.000
_cell.angle_alpha   90.00
_cell.angle_beta   90.00
_cell.angle_gamma   90.00
#
_symmetry.space_group_name_H-M   'P 1'
#
loop_
_entity.id
_entity.type
_entity.pdbx_description
1 polymer ?
#
loop_
_entity_poly.entity_id
_entity_poly.type
_entity_poly.pdbx_seq_one_letter_code
_entity_poly.pdbx_strand_id
1 'polypeptide(L)'
;MKRIALPIKKPEVWFWIVALLFLLAGAVLCWLVWQHPERVGLIPGTPQRDRWLTGLVVGTGILTLCALLSYAGTRLSGRKHFDELRQQAQGDDAPLPEDNAQAGETQQGEPSRLKTRLRRRYGLFWRDKVRLLMVVGEPDEIAALAPQLAEQGWLEGQRTVLIHGGSLQRPADETGLSEWRKLRRGRPLDGIVWAMTAAQSGTPQWMDNGLRTLEKMGAALRYQPPVYLWQVCDSDWPQDSRTEQPVGAVFPAKATPEKVEQQLRALLPQLREQGM
;
A
#
# COMPACT_ATOMS: atom_id res chain seq x y z
N MET A 1 -10.33 -29.30 -49.47
CA MET A 1 -9.48 -29.60 -48.30
C MET A 1 -9.53 -28.41 -47.33
N LYS A 2 -10.33 -28.46 -46.27
CA LYS A 2 -10.47 -27.37 -45.30
C LYS A 2 -9.32 -27.44 -44.28
N ARG A 3 -8.44 -26.44 -44.28
CA ARG A 3 -7.41 -26.28 -43.24
C ARG A 3 -8.08 -25.79 -41.96
N ILE A 4 -8.15 -26.64 -40.95
CA ILE A 4 -8.61 -26.27 -39.61
C ILE A 4 -7.50 -25.40 -39.00
N ALA A 5 -7.71 -24.09 -38.99
CA ALA A 5 -6.83 -23.15 -38.31
C ALA A 5 -7.09 -23.22 -36.80
N LEU A 6 -6.15 -23.79 -36.05
CA LEU A 6 -6.16 -23.73 -34.59
C LEU A 6 -5.92 -22.27 -34.13
N PRO A 7 -6.78 -21.69 -33.27
CA PRO A 7 -6.83 -20.23 -33.06
C PRO A 7 -5.87 -19.71 -31.95
N ILE A 8 -4.74 -20.37 -31.69
CA ILE A 8 -3.94 -20.07 -30.48
C ILE A 8 -2.46 -19.90 -30.83
N LYS A 9 -2.05 -18.66 -31.11
CA LYS A 9 -0.66 -18.27 -31.46
C LYS A 9 0.22 -17.87 -30.27
N LYS A 10 -0.31 -17.80 -29.04
CA LYS A 10 0.46 -17.38 -27.87
C LYS A 10 1.05 -18.59 -27.13
N PRO A 11 2.38 -18.73 -27.01
CA PRO A 11 3.01 -19.87 -26.35
C PRO A 11 2.62 -19.98 -24.87
N GLU A 12 2.24 -18.85 -24.26
CA GLU A 12 1.69 -18.77 -22.91
C GLU A 12 0.37 -19.54 -22.77
N VAL A 13 -0.51 -19.43 -23.77
CA VAL A 13 -1.82 -20.11 -23.76
C VAL A 13 -1.63 -21.61 -23.98
N TRP A 14 -0.64 -22.02 -24.78
CA TRP A 14 -0.33 -23.43 -24.99
C TRP A 14 0.17 -24.10 -23.70
N PHE A 15 1.03 -23.42 -22.92
CA PHE A 15 1.44 -23.91 -21.60
C PHE A 15 0.25 -24.09 -20.65
N TRP A 16 -0.65 -23.09 -20.57
CA TRP A 16 -1.84 -23.20 -19.72
C TRP A 16 -2.79 -24.31 -20.18
N ILE A 17 -2.93 -24.55 -21.49
CA ILE A 17 -3.72 -25.66 -22.02
C ILE A 17 -3.12 -27.02 -21.64
N VAL A 18 -1.80 -27.18 -21.78
CA VAL A 18 -1.11 -28.44 -21.42
C VAL A 18 -1.19 -28.68 -19.90
N ALA A 19 -0.99 -27.64 -19.09
CA ALA A 19 -1.11 -27.72 -17.65
C ALA A 19 -2.55 -28.08 -17.21
N LEU A 20 -3.56 -27.46 -17.82
CA LEU A 20 -4.96 -27.78 -17.57
C LEU A 20 -5.30 -29.22 -17.96
N LEU A 21 -4.76 -29.71 -19.09
CA LEU A 21 -4.98 -31.08 -19.55
C LEU A 21 -4.40 -32.11 -18.58
N PHE A 22 -3.19 -31.89 -18.06
CA PHE A 22 -2.59 -32.75 -17.03
C PHE A 22 -3.38 -32.74 -15.72
N LEU A 23 -3.87 -31.57 -15.30
CA LEU A 23 -4.66 -31.43 -14.08
C LEU A 23 -6.02 -32.14 -14.22
N LEU A 24 -6.68 -31.99 -15.37
CA LEU A 24 -7.92 -32.71 -15.68
C LEU A 24 -7.69 -34.23 -15.76
N ALA A 25 -6.61 -34.68 -16.38
CA ALA A 25 -6.27 -36.10 -16.42
C ALA A 25 -6.05 -36.68 -15.00
N GLY A 26 -5.34 -35.96 -14.12
CA GLY A 26 -5.17 -36.34 -12.72
C GLY A 26 -6.49 -36.39 -11.94
N ALA A 27 -7.37 -35.40 -12.15
CA ALA A 27 -8.68 -35.36 -11.52
C ALA A 27 -9.58 -36.52 -11.98
N VAL A 28 -9.57 -36.84 -13.27
CA VAL A 28 -10.31 -37.99 -13.85
C VAL A 28 -9.77 -39.30 -13.31
N LEU A 29 -8.46 -39.47 -13.18
CA LEU A 29 -7.87 -40.67 -12.57
C LEU A 29 -8.31 -40.82 -11.11
N CYS A 30 -8.30 -39.72 -10.34
CA CYS A 30 -8.73 -39.72 -8.95
C CYS A 30 -10.23 -40.05 -8.81
N TRP A 31 -11.06 -39.51 -9.71
CA TRP A 31 -12.48 -39.82 -9.78
C TRP A 31 -12.75 -41.27 -10.16
N LEU A 32 -12.00 -41.84 -11.11
CA LEU A 32 -12.12 -43.23 -11.55
C LEU A 32 -11.75 -44.21 -10.44
N VAL A 33 -10.69 -43.91 -9.67
CA VAL A 33 -10.27 -44.69 -8.49
C VAL A 33 -11.31 -44.61 -7.37
N TRP A 34 -12.00 -43.47 -7.23
CA TRP A 34 -13.10 -43.33 -6.27
C TRP A 34 -14.33 -44.13 -6.73
N GLN A 35 -14.72 -44.07 -8.01
CA GLN A 35 -15.94 -44.68 -8.51
C GLN A 35 -15.84 -46.22 -8.70
N HIS A 36 -14.66 -46.75 -9.00
CA HIS A 36 -14.44 -48.18 -9.24
C HIS A 36 -13.25 -48.76 -8.47
N PRO A 37 -13.36 -48.86 -7.13
CA PRO A 37 -12.28 -49.41 -6.28
C PRO A 37 -11.96 -50.89 -6.57
N GLU A 38 -12.94 -51.62 -7.10
CA GLU A 38 -12.90 -53.07 -7.33
C GLU A 38 -12.00 -53.47 -8.51
N ARG A 39 -11.90 -52.61 -9.54
CA ARG A 39 -11.02 -52.86 -10.72
C ARG A 39 -9.54 -52.70 -10.41
N VAL A 40 -9.21 -52.05 -9.28
CA VAL A 40 -7.84 -51.78 -8.83
C VAL A 40 -7.46 -52.71 -7.66
N GLY A 41 -8.36 -53.59 -7.24
CA GLY A 41 -8.13 -54.53 -6.13
C GLY A 41 -8.12 -53.86 -4.74
N LEU A 42 -8.72 -52.67 -4.60
CA LEU A 42 -8.71 -51.89 -3.36
C LEU A 42 -10.04 -52.06 -2.62
N ILE A 43 -10.04 -52.81 -1.53
CA ILE A 43 -11.24 -53.08 -0.73
C ILE A 43 -11.66 -51.81 0.04
N PRO A 44 -12.94 -51.38 -0.02
CA PRO A 44 -13.43 -50.22 0.71
C PRO A 44 -13.30 -50.41 2.24
N GLY A 45 -12.73 -49.41 2.93
CA GLY A 45 -12.54 -49.42 4.40
C GLY A 45 -11.13 -49.70 4.90
N THR A 46 -10.15 -49.91 4.00
CA THR A 46 -8.75 -50.14 4.38
C THR A 46 -7.91 -48.84 4.34
N PRO A 47 -6.99 -48.62 5.31
CA PRO A 47 -6.13 -47.43 5.37
C PRO A 47 -5.13 -47.32 4.21
N GLN A 48 -4.98 -48.37 3.40
CA GLN A 48 -4.16 -48.36 2.19
C GLN A 48 -4.80 -47.53 1.07
N ARG A 49 -6.14 -47.54 0.93
CA ARG A 49 -6.85 -46.75 -0.07
C ARG A 49 -6.67 -45.25 0.15
N ASP A 50 -6.75 -44.81 1.41
CA ASP A 50 -6.57 -43.38 1.75
C ASP A 50 -5.13 -42.92 1.52
N ARG A 51 -4.13 -43.78 1.76
CA ARG A 51 -2.73 -43.48 1.45
C ARG A 51 -2.47 -43.36 -0.04
N TRP A 52 -3.13 -44.17 -0.87
CA TRP A 52 -3.03 -44.08 -2.32
C TRP A 52 -3.72 -42.82 -2.87
N LEU A 53 -4.92 -42.50 -2.37
CA LEU A 53 -5.63 -41.29 -2.77
C LEU A 53 -4.89 -40.02 -2.35
N THR A 54 -4.39 -39.97 -1.11
CA THR A 54 -3.58 -38.84 -0.62
C THR A 54 -2.27 -38.73 -1.39
N GLY A 55 -1.59 -39.84 -1.69
CA GLY A 55 -0.38 -39.85 -2.51
C GLY A 55 -0.59 -39.31 -3.93
N LEU A 56 -1.73 -39.63 -4.56
CA LEU A 56 -2.07 -39.17 -5.90
C LEU A 56 -2.39 -37.66 -5.93
N VAL A 57 -3.15 -37.17 -4.94
CA VAL A 57 -3.43 -35.73 -4.78
C VAL A 57 -2.17 -34.94 -4.48
N VAL A 58 -1.30 -35.43 -3.58
CA VAL A 58 -0.04 -34.76 -3.25
C VAL A 58 0.92 -34.80 -4.45
N GLY A 59 1.02 -35.93 -5.15
CA GLY A 59 1.88 -36.06 -6.33
C GLY A 59 1.48 -35.11 -7.47
N THR A 60 0.18 -35.01 -7.76
CA THR A 60 -0.34 -34.04 -8.75
C THR A 60 -0.13 -32.59 -8.30
N GLY A 61 -0.27 -32.29 -7.01
CA GLY A 61 0.07 -30.98 -6.44
C GLY A 61 1.55 -30.62 -6.61
N ILE A 62 2.46 -31.56 -6.34
CA ILE A 62 3.91 -31.34 -6.48
C ILE A 62 4.29 -31.12 -7.95
N LEU A 63 3.75 -31.93 -8.87
CA LEU A 63 4.01 -31.80 -10.30
C LEU A 63 3.54 -30.44 -10.85
N THR A 64 2.35 -29.99 -10.45
CA THR A 64 1.82 -28.68 -10.88
C THR A 64 2.63 -27.53 -10.29
N LEU A 65 3.05 -27.62 -9.03
CA LEU A 65 3.95 -26.63 -8.40
C LEU A 65 5.32 -26.57 -9.11
N CYS A 66 5.93 -27.70 -9.41
CA CYS A 66 7.20 -27.77 -10.14
C CYS A 66 7.08 -27.18 -11.56
N ALA A 67 5.97 -27.42 -12.26
CA ALA A 67 5.70 -26.83 -13.57
C ALA A 67 5.56 -25.29 -13.47
N LEU A 68 4.85 -24.79 -12.45
CA LEU A 68 4.70 -23.35 -12.19
C LEU A 68 6.04 -22.68 -11.85
N LEU A 69 6.86 -23.32 -11.01
CA LEU A 69 8.19 -22.81 -10.66
C LEU A 69 9.13 -22.79 -11.86
N SER A 70 9.10 -23.83 -12.71
CA SER A 70 9.89 -23.87 -13.96
C SER A 70 9.44 -22.80 -14.95
N TYR A 71 8.12 -22.54 -15.05
CA TYR A 71 7.58 -21.46 -15.88
C TYR A 71 7.96 -20.08 -15.35
N ALA A 72 7.89 -19.86 -14.03
CA ALA A 72 8.33 -18.62 -13.40
C ALA A 72 9.84 -18.40 -13.59
N GLY A 73 10.64 -19.46 -13.42
CA GLY A 73 12.08 -19.46 -13.61
C GLY A 73 12.49 -19.10 -15.03
N THR A 74 11.90 -19.75 -16.04
CA THR A 74 12.18 -19.45 -17.46
C THR A 74 11.78 -18.03 -17.85
N ARG A 75 10.70 -17.46 -17.30
CA ARG A 75 10.33 -16.05 -17.51
C ARG A 75 11.28 -15.06 -16.84
N LEU A 76 11.67 -15.33 -15.61
CA LEU A 76 12.56 -14.46 -14.85
C LEU A 76 13.98 -14.47 -15.45
N SER A 77 14.47 -15.66 -15.81
CA SER A 77 15.77 -15.82 -16.48
C SER A 77 15.74 -15.31 -17.92
N GLY A 78 14.65 -15.49 -18.66
CA GLY A 78 14.51 -14.95 -20.02
C GLY A 78 14.56 -13.41 -20.05
N ARG A 79 13.99 -12.75 -19.04
CA ARG A 79 14.12 -11.28 -18.88
C ARG A 79 15.56 -10.87 -18.59
N LYS A 80 16.21 -11.52 -17.63
CA LYS A 80 17.60 -11.22 -17.27
C LYS A 80 18.56 -11.47 -18.44
N HIS A 81 18.41 -12.57 -19.15
CA HIS A 81 19.25 -12.92 -20.28
C HIS A 81 19.00 -12.02 -21.50
N PHE A 82 17.75 -11.59 -21.73
CA PHE A 82 17.45 -10.59 -22.76
C PHE A 82 18.05 -9.23 -22.40
N ASP A 83 17.99 -8.83 -21.13
CA ASP A 83 18.58 -7.57 -20.64
C ASP A 83 20.13 -7.62 -20.72
N GLU A 84 20.75 -8.75 -20.39
CA GLU A 84 22.20 -8.99 -20.53
C GLU A 84 22.64 -9.03 -22.00
N LEU A 85 21.91 -9.76 -22.86
CA LEU A 85 22.18 -9.78 -24.31
C LEU A 85 21.99 -8.41 -24.95
N ARG A 86 21.03 -7.60 -24.48
CA ARG A 86 20.85 -6.21 -24.93
C ARG A 86 21.99 -5.30 -24.49
N GLN A 87 22.60 -5.55 -23.34
CA GLN A 87 23.76 -4.78 -22.87
C GLN A 87 25.06 -5.23 -23.57
N GLN A 88 25.16 -6.50 -23.94
CA GLN A 88 26.36 -7.08 -24.54
C GLN A 88 26.36 -6.98 -26.08
N ALA A 89 25.20 -7.07 -26.71
CA ALA A 89 25.02 -6.69 -28.10
C ALA A 89 24.91 -5.15 -28.16
N GLN A 90 26.06 -4.49 -28.31
CA GLN A 90 26.12 -3.14 -28.86
C GLN A 90 25.56 -3.16 -30.28
N GLY A 91 24.24 -3.24 -30.42
CA GLY A 91 23.56 -3.04 -31.69
C GLY A 91 23.78 -1.60 -32.15
N ASP A 92 23.96 -1.42 -33.45
CA ASP A 92 24.07 -0.12 -34.13
C ASP A 92 22.85 0.80 -33.90
N ASP A 93 21.79 0.27 -33.27
CA ASP A 93 20.73 1.03 -32.60
C ASP A 93 21.22 1.60 -31.25
N ALA A 94 22.45 2.12 -31.21
CA ALA A 94 22.71 3.20 -30.27
C ALA A 94 21.67 4.28 -30.62
N PRO A 95 20.82 4.73 -29.67
CA PRO A 95 20.12 5.97 -29.91
C PRO A 95 21.20 6.96 -30.35
N LEU A 96 20.98 7.64 -31.49
CA LEU A 96 21.81 8.79 -31.87
C LEU A 96 22.16 9.53 -30.60
N PRO A 97 23.41 9.96 -30.38
CA PRO A 97 23.71 10.81 -29.25
C PRO A 97 22.76 11.99 -29.39
N GLU A 98 21.68 11.97 -28.59
CA GLU A 98 20.86 13.12 -28.39
C GLU A 98 21.88 14.15 -27.98
N ASP A 99 21.98 15.17 -28.82
CA ASP A 99 22.77 16.34 -28.56
C ASP A 99 22.62 16.62 -27.07
N ASN A 100 23.75 16.61 -26.35
CA ASN A 100 23.81 16.86 -24.91
C ASN A 100 23.48 18.34 -24.63
N ALA A 101 22.56 18.93 -25.38
CA ALA A 101 21.76 20.07 -25.02
C ALA A 101 20.59 19.56 -24.16
N GLN A 102 20.89 19.40 -22.87
CA GLN A 102 19.91 19.16 -21.82
C GLN A 102 19.24 17.78 -21.90
N ALA A 103 20.02 16.73 -21.60
CA ALA A 103 19.55 15.73 -20.64
C ALA A 103 19.26 16.47 -19.33
N GLY A 104 18.16 17.23 -19.30
CA GLY A 104 17.53 17.64 -18.07
C GLY A 104 17.35 16.34 -17.32
N GLU A 105 18.04 16.23 -16.18
CA GLU A 105 17.79 15.24 -15.16
C GLU A 105 16.30 14.93 -15.24
N THR A 106 15.91 13.73 -15.68
CA THR A 106 14.53 13.32 -15.53
C THR A 106 14.37 13.21 -14.04
N GLN A 107 14.06 14.33 -13.39
CA GLN A 107 13.93 14.48 -11.97
C GLN A 107 12.83 13.50 -11.62
N GLN A 108 13.24 12.31 -11.18
CA GLN A 108 12.35 11.29 -10.69
C GLN A 108 11.44 12.01 -9.71
N GLY A 109 10.15 12.16 -10.05
CA GLY A 109 9.24 12.93 -9.21
C GLY A 109 9.33 12.43 -7.78
N GLU A 110 9.25 13.33 -6.80
CA GLU A 110 9.44 13.04 -5.37
C GLU A 110 8.78 11.70 -4.90
N PRO A 111 7.56 11.34 -5.33
CA PRO A 111 6.94 10.06 -4.96
C PRO A 111 7.70 8.82 -5.45
N SER A 112 8.35 8.90 -6.62
CA SER A 112 9.13 7.81 -7.20
C SER A 112 10.48 7.60 -6.49
N ARG A 113 11.12 8.69 -6.05
CA ARG A 113 12.31 8.65 -5.18
C ARG A 113 11.97 8.03 -3.83
N LEU A 114 10.90 8.49 -3.19
CA LEU A 114 10.40 7.91 -1.94
C LEU A 114 10.12 6.40 -2.09
N LYS A 115 9.39 6.00 -3.14
CA LYS A 115 9.09 4.59 -3.42
C LYS A 115 10.34 3.72 -3.48
N THR A 116 11.40 4.24 -4.10
CA THR A 116 12.67 3.53 -4.23
C THR A 116 13.38 3.42 -2.88
N ARG A 117 13.42 4.50 -2.09
CA ARG A 117 13.97 4.48 -0.73
C ARG A 117 13.24 3.47 0.16
N LEU A 118 11.90 3.51 0.19
CA LEU A 118 11.08 2.60 1.01
C LEU A 118 11.28 1.13 0.61
N ARG A 119 11.39 0.83 -0.69
CA ARG A 119 11.69 -0.52 -1.17
C ARG A 119 13.07 -1.01 -0.74
N ARG A 120 14.10 -0.14 -0.80
CA ARG A 120 15.46 -0.49 -0.37
C ARG A 120 15.51 -0.77 1.13
N ARG A 121 14.84 0.04 1.95
CA ARG A 121 14.91 -0.08 3.41
C ARG A 121 14.01 -1.18 4.00
N TYR A 122 12.80 -1.35 3.48
CA TYR A 122 11.78 -2.26 4.09
C TYR A 122 11.43 -3.48 3.23
N GLY A 123 11.96 -3.57 2.01
CA GLY A 123 11.74 -4.66 1.05
C GLY A 123 10.52 -4.47 0.15
N LEU A 124 10.13 -5.53 -0.57
CA LEU A 124 8.98 -5.48 -1.50
C LEU A 124 7.64 -5.20 -0.81
N PHE A 125 7.47 -5.68 0.43
CA PHE A 125 6.27 -5.54 1.25
C PHE A 125 6.29 -4.29 2.16
N TRP A 126 7.02 -3.24 1.76
CA TRP A 126 7.10 -2.01 2.56
C TRP A 126 5.74 -1.35 2.81
N ARG A 127 4.77 -1.55 1.92
CA ARG A 127 3.44 -0.92 1.96
C ARG A 127 2.64 -1.25 3.22
N ASP A 128 2.85 -2.44 3.77
CA ASP A 128 2.16 -2.90 4.98
C ASP A 128 2.96 -2.60 6.25
N LYS A 129 4.24 -2.24 6.10
CA LYS A 129 5.17 -1.97 7.21
C LYS A 129 5.28 -0.49 7.53
N VAL A 130 4.99 0.38 6.56
CA VAL A 130 5.22 1.82 6.64
C VAL A 130 3.88 2.56 6.57
N ARG A 131 3.68 3.47 7.52
CA ARG A 131 2.54 4.38 7.55
C ARG A 131 2.89 5.65 6.76
N LEU A 132 2.01 6.10 5.88
CA LEU A 132 2.15 7.37 5.16
C LEU A 132 1.08 8.33 5.66
N LEU A 133 1.50 9.40 6.31
CA LEU A 133 0.65 10.47 6.79
C LEU A 133 0.97 11.73 6.01
N MET A 134 -0.05 12.45 5.57
CA MET A 134 0.12 13.77 4.96
C MET A 134 -0.15 14.84 6.00
N VAL A 135 0.75 15.80 6.17
CA VAL A 135 0.59 16.92 7.09
C VAL A 135 0.12 18.13 6.30
N VAL A 136 -1.02 18.70 6.69
CA VAL A 136 -1.62 19.91 6.09
C VAL A 136 -1.81 20.96 7.17
N GLY A 137 -1.67 22.24 6.80
CA GLY A 137 -1.72 23.35 7.75
C GLY A 137 -1.08 24.60 7.16
N GLU A 138 -1.16 25.71 7.90
CA GLU A 138 -0.35 26.88 7.57
C GLU A 138 1.15 26.58 7.86
N PRO A 139 2.10 27.31 7.24
CA PRO A 139 3.52 26.95 7.27
C PRO A 139 4.12 26.87 8.68
N ASP A 140 3.68 27.76 9.57
CA ASP A 140 4.21 27.86 10.93
C ASP A 140 3.77 26.66 11.78
N GLU A 141 2.53 26.20 11.61
CA GLU A 141 1.95 25.05 12.30
C GLU A 141 2.54 23.73 11.79
N ILE A 142 2.82 23.66 10.48
CA ILE A 142 3.55 22.53 9.91
C ILE A 142 4.97 22.47 10.49
N ALA A 143 5.66 23.61 10.57
CA ALA A 143 7.01 23.69 11.12
C ALA A 143 7.05 23.35 12.62
N ALA A 144 6.03 23.75 13.37
CA ALA A 144 5.88 23.40 14.79
C ALA A 144 5.69 21.89 14.99
N LEU A 145 4.96 21.21 14.09
CA LEU A 145 4.73 19.77 14.18
C LEU A 145 5.91 18.93 13.68
N ALA A 146 6.49 19.32 12.56
CA ALA A 146 7.60 18.60 11.92
C ALA A 146 8.57 19.61 11.29
N PRO A 147 9.62 20.03 12.03
CA PRO A 147 10.62 20.93 11.47
C PRO A 147 11.27 20.28 10.25
N GLN A 148 11.61 21.10 9.25
CA GLN A 148 12.21 20.68 7.96
C GLN A 148 11.27 19.92 6.99
N LEU A 149 10.02 19.63 7.35
CA LEU A 149 9.09 18.90 6.47
C LEU A 149 8.77 19.69 5.19
N ALA A 150 8.57 21.00 5.31
CA ALA A 150 8.30 21.86 4.17
C ALA A 150 9.49 21.96 3.20
N GLU A 151 10.72 21.96 3.72
CA GLU A 151 11.95 22.05 2.93
C GLU A 151 12.28 20.74 2.20
N GLN A 152 12.12 19.60 2.88
CA GLN A 152 12.47 18.28 2.33
C GLN A 152 11.32 17.63 1.54
N GLY A 153 10.09 18.12 1.70
CA GLY A 153 8.87 17.59 1.08
C GLY A 153 8.33 16.31 1.73
N TRP A 154 9.19 15.50 2.34
CA TRP A 154 8.80 14.35 3.16
C TRP A 154 9.89 13.98 4.17
N LEU A 155 9.47 13.44 5.31
CA LEU A 155 10.35 12.97 6.39
C LEU A 155 10.04 11.50 6.69
N GLU A 156 11.06 10.71 7.00
CA GLU A 156 10.92 9.30 7.32
C GLU A 156 11.50 9.00 8.71
N GLY A 157 10.68 8.49 9.63
CA GLY A 157 11.09 8.10 10.97
C GLY A 157 10.16 7.06 11.58
N GLN A 158 10.69 6.10 12.34
CA GLN A 158 9.91 5.11 13.09
C GLN A 158 8.85 4.33 12.24
N ARG A 159 9.19 4.00 10.98
CA ARG A 159 8.26 3.38 10.00
C ARG A 159 7.03 4.24 9.66
N THR A 160 7.13 5.55 9.88
CA THR A 160 6.16 6.55 9.46
C THR A 160 6.85 7.48 8.48
N VAL A 161 6.16 7.80 7.40
CA VAL A 161 6.56 8.82 6.44
C VAL A 161 5.55 9.96 6.57
N LEU A 162 6.06 11.14 6.88
CA LEU A 162 5.31 12.39 6.82
C LEU A 162 5.52 12.99 5.43
N ILE A 163 4.44 13.39 4.78
CA ILE A 163 4.44 14.05 3.48
C ILE A 163 3.90 15.46 3.67
N HIS A 164 4.59 16.45 3.11
CA HIS A 164 4.12 17.82 3.09
C HIS A 164 2.90 17.97 2.16
N GLY A 165 1.74 18.33 2.72
CA GLY A 165 0.49 18.56 1.99
C GLY A 165 0.13 20.03 1.79
N GLY A 166 0.84 20.95 2.44
CA GLY A 166 0.62 22.40 2.33
C GLY A 166 -0.64 22.90 3.05
N SER A 167 -1.03 24.15 2.74
CA SER A 167 -2.20 24.81 3.33
C SER A 167 -3.51 24.39 2.67
N LEU A 168 -4.53 24.14 3.51
CA LEU A 168 -5.90 23.85 3.07
C LEU A 168 -6.69 25.08 2.62
N GLN A 169 -6.16 26.28 2.83
CA GLN A 169 -6.80 27.52 2.38
C GLN A 169 -6.53 27.81 0.90
N ARG A 170 -5.58 27.08 0.29
CA ARG A 170 -5.32 27.10 -1.14
C ARG A 170 -6.06 25.94 -1.83
N PRO A 171 -6.38 26.09 -3.12
CA PRO A 171 -6.94 24.98 -3.89
C PRO A 171 -5.99 23.78 -3.85
N ALA A 172 -6.58 22.59 -3.70
CA ALA A 172 -5.82 21.34 -3.66
C ALA A 172 -5.05 21.12 -4.96
N ASP A 173 -3.75 20.79 -4.85
CA ASP A 173 -2.95 20.37 -6.00
C ASP A 173 -3.34 18.94 -6.42
N GLU A 174 -4.34 18.87 -7.30
CA GLU A 174 -4.84 17.60 -7.84
C GLU A 174 -3.75 16.80 -8.56
N THR A 175 -2.81 17.49 -9.22
CA THR A 175 -1.75 16.84 -9.98
C THR A 175 -0.76 16.16 -9.05
N GLY A 176 -0.25 16.87 -8.04
CA GLY A 176 0.63 16.32 -7.01
C GLY A 176 -0.03 15.18 -6.23
N LEU A 177 -1.29 15.34 -5.82
CA LEU A 177 -2.05 14.31 -5.13
C LEU A 177 -2.24 13.05 -5.99
N SER A 178 -2.43 13.21 -7.29
CA SER A 178 -2.53 12.08 -8.22
C SER A 178 -1.22 11.29 -8.35
N GLU A 179 -0.06 11.95 -8.18
CA GLU A 179 1.24 11.29 -8.14
C GLU A 179 1.46 10.54 -6.83
N TRP A 180 1.09 11.14 -5.69
CA TRP A 180 1.09 10.46 -4.38
C TRP A 180 0.16 9.24 -4.39
N ARG A 181 -0.98 9.33 -5.10
CA ARG A 181 -1.88 8.21 -5.31
C ARG A 181 -1.21 7.02 -6.02
N LYS A 182 -0.26 7.24 -6.93
CA LYS A 182 0.45 6.15 -7.64
C LYS A 182 1.44 5.39 -6.75
N LEU A 183 1.72 5.89 -5.55
CA LEU A 183 2.65 5.25 -4.61
C LEU A 183 2.12 3.89 -4.09
N ARG A 184 0.83 3.82 -3.79
CA ARG A 184 0.12 2.61 -3.31
C ARG A 184 -1.17 2.38 -4.11
N ARG A 185 -1.52 1.11 -4.37
CA ARG A 185 -2.67 0.75 -5.24
C ARG A 185 -4.04 0.81 -4.57
N GLY A 186 -4.11 0.66 -3.24
CA GLY A 186 -5.36 0.56 -2.50
C GLY A 186 -5.63 1.77 -1.60
N ARG A 187 -4.74 2.02 -0.64
CA ARG A 187 -4.81 3.16 0.28
C ARG A 187 -3.61 4.06 0.04
N PRO A 188 -3.77 5.21 -0.64
CA PRO A 188 -2.64 6.08 -0.96
C PRO A 188 -2.00 6.64 0.32
N LEU A 189 -2.82 7.11 1.26
CA LEU A 189 -2.44 7.64 2.57
C LEU A 189 -3.13 6.84 3.67
N ASP A 190 -2.48 6.71 4.83
CA ASP A 190 -3.08 6.12 6.04
C ASP A 190 -3.85 7.15 6.87
N GLY A 191 -3.56 8.43 6.65
CA GLY A 191 -4.26 9.54 7.29
C GLY A 191 -3.76 10.90 6.81
N ILE A 192 -4.54 11.94 7.09
CA ILE A 192 -4.15 13.34 6.95
C ILE A 192 -4.11 13.94 8.36
N VAL A 193 -3.00 14.57 8.72
CA VAL A 193 -2.85 15.34 9.96
C VAL A 193 -3.07 16.80 9.61
N TRP A 194 -4.13 17.40 10.13
CA TRP A 194 -4.45 18.80 9.93
C TRP A 194 -3.97 19.61 11.14
N ALA A 195 -2.82 20.26 10.97
CA ALA A 195 -2.22 21.15 11.94
C ALA A 195 -2.90 22.54 11.87
N MET A 196 -3.32 23.05 13.03
CA MET A 196 -3.98 24.35 13.15
C MET A 196 -3.80 24.95 14.55
N THR A 197 -4.03 26.26 14.69
CA THR A 197 -4.07 26.92 16.00
C THR A 197 -5.49 26.98 16.59
N ALA A 198 -5.58 27.30 17.88
CA ALA A 198 -6.86 27.51 18.56
C ALA A 198 -7.71 28.59 17.85
N ALA A 199 -7.08 29.70 17.45
CA ALA A 199 -7.75 30.82 16.77
C ALA A 199 -8.34 30.40 15.40
N GLN A 200 -7.61 29.57 14.65
CA GLN A 200 -8.07 29.04 13.37
C GLN A 200 -9.27 28.09 13.56
N SER A 201 -9.19 27.20 14.56
CA SER A 201 -10.28 26.27 14.87
C SER A 201 -11.58 26.98 15.30
N GLY A 202 -11.46 28.16 15.92
CA GLY A 202 -12.58 28.99 16.35
C GLY A 202 -13.28 29.75 15.23
N THR A 203 -12.76 29.75 14.00
CA THR A 203 -13.33 30.48 12.86
C THR A 203 -14.11 29.52 11.95
N PRO A 204 -15.46 29.54 11.95
CA PRO A 204 -16.27 28.57 11.21
C PRO A 204 -15.99 28.58 9.70
N GLN A 205 -15.80 29.77 9.12
CA GLN A 205 -15.51 29.93 7.68
C GLN A 205 -14.18 29.29 7.29
N TRP A 206 -13.17 29.37 8.16
CA TRP A 206 -11.85 28.77 7.92
C TRP A 206 -11.92 27.24 7.97
N MET A 207 -12.67 26.70 8.94
CA MET A 207 -12.95 25.28 9.09
C MET A 207 -13.73 24.72 7.90
N ASP A 208 -14.81 25.40 7.48
CA ASP A 208 -15.63 25.01 6.33
C ASP A 208 -14.81 24.98 5.04
N ASN A 209 -13.93 25.97 4.84
CA ASN A 209 -13.04 25.99 3.68
C ASN A 209 -12.05 24.81 3.73
N GLY A 210 -11.44 24.56 4.88
CA GLY A 210 -10.53 23.42 5.09
C GLY A 210 -11.20 22.07 4.81
N LEU A 211 -12.43 21.87 5.29
CA LEU A 211 -13.22 20.66 5.05
C LEU A 211 -13.52 20.46 3.56
N ARG A 212 -13.91 21.52 2.84
CA ARG A 212 -14.14 21.46 1.38
C ARG A 212 -12.85 21.14 0.62
N THR A 213 -11.71 21.68 1.04
CA THR A 213 -10.42 21.34 0.44
C THR A 213 -10.07 19.88 0.71
N LEU A 214 -10.26 19.37 1.93
CA LEU A 214 -10.05 17.96 2.25
C LEU A 214 -10.96 17.01 1.45
N GLU A 215 -12.19 17.40 1.18
CA GLU A 215 -13.10 16.66 0.30
C GLU A 215 -12.55 16.60 -1.14
N LYS A 216 -12.08 17.73 -1.68
CA LYS A 216 -11.42 17.78 -3.00
C LYS A 216 -10.14 16.94 -3.04
N MET A 217 -9.33 16.98 -1.98
CA MET A 217 -8.13 16.15 -1.87
C MET A 217 -8.50 14.67 -1.90
N GLY A 218 -9.55 14.26 -1.17
CA GLY A 218 -10.07 12.90 -1.19
C GLY A 218 -10.57 12.46 -2.57
N ALA A 219 -11.23 13.35 -3.30
CA ALA A 219 -11.65 13.12 -4.68
C ALA A 219 -10.44 12.89 -5.62
N ALA A 220 -9.40 13.73 -5.52
CA ALA A 220 -8.16 13.58 -6.28
C ALA A 220 -7.42 12.27 -5.96
N LEU A 221 -7.40 11.88 -4.68
CA LEU A 221 -6.82 10.62 -4.20
C LEU A 221 -7.69 9.39 -4.55
N ARG A 222 -8.96 9.59 -4.93
CA ARG A 222 -9.99 8.54 -5.07
C ARG A 222 -10.15 7.69 -3.80
N TYR A 223 -9.89 8.31 -2.66
CA TYR A 223 -9.91 7.68 -1.34
C TYR A 223 -10.06 8.79 -0.31
N GLN A 224 -10.94 8.60 0.67
CA GLN A 224 -11.08 9.52 1.80
C GLN A 224 -10.25 8.99 2.98
N PRO A 225 -9.02 9.48 3.20
CA PRO A 225 -8.24 9.10 4.36
C PRO A 225 -8.87 9.66 5.64
N PRO A 226 -8.67 8.98 6.79
CA PRO A 226 -9.06 9.55 8.08
C PRO A 226 -8.29 10.84 8.33
N VAL A 227 -8.97 11.84 8.89
CA VAL A 227 -8.39 13.15 9.22
C VAL A 227 -8.17 13.22 10.72
N TYR A 228 -6.96 13.53 11.13
CA TYR A 228 -6.55 13.77 12.51
C TYR A 228 -6.36 15.27 12.69
N LEU A 229 -7.13 15.88 13.60
CA LEU A 229 -6.95 17.28 13.96
C LEU A 229 -5.80 17.38 14.96
N TRP A 230 -4.85 18.26 14.68
CA TRP A 230 -3.73 18.56 15.55
C TRP A 230 -3.73 20.04 15.88
N GLN A 231 -4.13 20.37 17.11
CA GLN A 231 -4.11 21.74 17.59
C GLN A 231 -2.72 22.07 18.13
N VAL A 232 -2.03 23.01 17.49
CA VAL A 232 -0.78 23.60 17.98
C VAL A 232 -1.17 24.69 18.97
N CYS A 233 -0.67 24.55 20.20
CA CYS A 233 -0.90 25.49 21.28
C CYS A 233 0.44 26.04 21.74
N ASP A 234 0.51 27.36 21.91
CA ASP A 234 1.62 27.99 22.60
C ASP A 234 1.53 27.70 24.10
N SER A 235 2.69 27.67 24.76
CA SER A 235 2.78 27.56 26.21
C SER A 235 3.47 28.80 26.76
N ASP A 236 2.84 29.43 27.76
CA ASP A 236 3.39 30.63 28.43
C ASP A 236 4.70 30.34 29.18
N TRP A 237 5.05 29.07 29.40
CA TRP A 237 6.29 28.64 30.05
C TRP A 237 7.01 27.54 29.27
N PRO A 238 8.36 27.46 29.34
CA PRO A 238 9.15 26.45 28.64
C PRO A 238 8.71 25.02 28.98
N GLN A 239 8.54 24.17 27.95
CA GLN A 239 8.17 22.76 28.11
C GLN A 239 9.35 21.79 28.00
N ASP A 240 10.57 22.27 27.76
CA ASP A 240 11.73 21.43 27.37
C ASP A 240 12.07 20.31 28.37
N SER A 241 11.79 20.52 29.67
CA SER A 241 12.04 19.55 30.73
C SER A 241 10.83 18.68 31.07
N ARG A 242 9.69 18.87 30.41
CA ARG A 242 8.47 18.11 30.69
C ARG A 242 8.60 16.70 30.11
N THR A 243 8.32 15.69 30.93
CA THR A 243 8.19 14.33 30.41
C THR A 243 6.99 14.27 29.46
N GLU A 244 7.26 14.05 28.18
CA GLU A 244 6.24 13.90 27.15
C GLU A 244 5.47 12.60 27.38
N GLN A 245 4.29 12.70 28.00
CA GLN A 245 3.36 11.60 28.13
C GLN A 245 2.12 11.89 27.28
N PRO A 246 1.79 11.04 26.30
CA PRO A 246 0.53 11.18 25.58
C PRO A 246 -0.62 10.87 26.54
N VAL A 247 -1.45 11.86 26.80
CA VAL A 247 -2.71 11.70 27.54
C VAL A 247 -3.84 11.81 26.53
N GLY A 248 -4.77 10.87 26.55
CA GLY A 248 -5.86 10.85 25.58
C GLY A 248 -7.09 10.12 26.10
N ALA A 249 -8.23 10.45 25.52
CA ALA A 249 -9.49 9.77 25.73
C ALA A 249 -10.01 9.24 24.39
N VAL A 250 -10.59 8.04 24.40
CA VAL A 250 -11.24 7.47 23.22
C VAL A 250 -12.72 7.77 23.28
N PHE A 251 -13.21 8.52 22.31
CA PHE A 251 -14.63 8.82 22.19
C PHE A 251 -15.33 7.83 21.25
N PRO A 252 -16.60 7.47 21.53
CA PRO A 252 -17.39 6.67 20.60
C PRO A 252 -17.62 7.41 19.28
N ALA A 253 -17.82 6.68 18.18
CA ALA A 253 -17.94 7.24 16.82
C ALA A 253 -19.06 8.29 16.61
N LYS A 254 -19.98 8.45 17.57
CA LYS A 254 -21.05 9.45 17.58
C LYS A 254 -21.08 10.22 18.90
N ALA A 255 -19.91 10.50 19.48
CA ALA A 255 -19.83 11.35 20.65
C ALA A 255 -20.36 12.75 20.31
N THR A 256 -21.34 13.23 21.06
CA THR A 256 -21.82 14.60 20.95
C THR A 256 -21.06 15.47 21.96
N PRO A 257 -20.88 16.78 21.69
CA PRO A 257 -20.23 17.69 22.62
C PRO A 257 -20.84 17.62 24.03
N GLU A 258 -22.17 17.51 24.13
CA GLU A 258 -22.89 17.44 25.41
C GLU A 258 -22.56 16.15 26.16
N LYS A 259 -22.44 15.02 25.44
CA LYS A 259 -22.09 13.74 26.04
C LYS A 259 -20.64 13.73 26.52
N VAL A 260 -19.75 14.36 25.76
CA VAL A 260 -18.34 14.54 26.16
C VAL A 260 -18.25 15.44 27.38
N GLU A 261 -18.95 16.58 27.38
CA GLU A 261 -19.01 17.49 28.51
C GLU A 261 -19.55 16.81 29.76
N GLN A 262 -20.65 16.04 29.63
CA GLN A 262 -21.21 15.28 30.74
C GLN A 262 -20.19 14.25 31.30
N GLN A 263 -19.48 13.54 30.43
CA GLN A 263 -18.44 12.59 30.84
C GLN A 263 -17.27 13.28 31.54
N LEU A 264 -16.81 14.42 31.02
CA LEU A 264 -15.75 15.21 31.64
C LEU A 264 -16.18 15.76 33.01
N ARG A 265 -17.41 16.29 33.11
CA ARG A 265 -17.99 16.76 34.37
C ARG A 265 -18.12 15.63 35.40
N ALA A 266 -18.45 14.41 34.97
CA ALA A 266 -18.53 13.24 35.84
C ALA A 266 -17.16 12.80 36.40
N LEU A 267 -16.05 13.19 35.77
CA LEU A 267 -14.69 12.95 36.28
C LEU A 267 -14.26 13.96 37.34
N LEU A 268 -14.89 15.14 37.42
CA LEU A 268 -14.50 16.20 38.38
C LEU A 268 -14.44 15.73 39.83
N PRO A 269 -15.42 14.95 40.37
CA PRO A 269 -15.32 14.46 41.75
C PRO A 269 -14.09 13.57 41.99
N GLN A 270 -13.78 12.68 41.05
CA GLN A 270 -12.64 11.76 41.15
C GLN A 270 -11.31 12.51 41.05
N LEU A 271 -11.21 13.51 40.17
CA LEU A 271 -10.02 14.36 40.05
C LEU A 271 -9.79 15.16 41.33
N ARG A 272 -10.85 15.70 41.93
CA ARG A 272 -10.78 16.42 43.21
C ARG A 272 -10.34 15.53 44.36
N GLU A 273 -10.79 14.28 44.42
CA GLU A 273 -10.32 13.30 45.42
C GLU A 273 -8.81 13.00 45.26
N GLN A 274 -8.29 13.07 44.04
CA GLN A 274 -6.86 12.91 43.73
C GLN A 274 -6.04 14.20 43.90
N GLY A 275 -6.66 15.32 44.28
CA GLY A 275 -5.98 16.59 44.52
C GLY A 275 -5.64 17.38 43.26
N MET A 276 -6.31 17.11 42.13
CA MET A 276 -6.30 17.96 40.92
C MET A 276 -7.55 18.84 40.86
#